data_AF-A0A537PZW2-F1
#
_entry.id   AF-A0A537PZW2-F1
#
_cell.length_a   1.000
_cell.length_b   1.000
_cell.length_c   1.000
_cell.angle_alpha   90.00
_cell.angle_beta   90.00
_cell.angle_gamma   90.00
#
_symmetry.space_group_name_H-M   'P 1'
#
loop_
_entity.id
_entity.type
_entity.pdbx_description
1 polymer ?
#
loop_
_entity_poly.entity_id
_entity_poly.type
_entity_poly.pdbx_seq_one_letter_code
_entity_poly.pdbx_strand_id
1 'polypeptide(L)'
;MTSSRRSTATAEAAAVCRRASLLARAKVAGLHDNARDTALSILCLCLGPLVYAASLATVAAMLVLTMVTLIVSRQDSVSIILRSIRALVAFAPLLVWMLASAAWSLDSAASVEVTLRVAVLFLSGTLLITSFALLPLEQLRRPLMAVALGFSAAAMVVVVDLGMGGHLARFLHAPRLNGVDPALGYGRAATLHATLLAPVLVGLVRLGFSRLAVGFGLLAAAAILETSSLSAKTALAASLLVLVAVWLLPRLRWIEFGVFGFAVVALPLMFPLPLGAEPRCWLADHKPSAAHRLEIWSFVAEHIRQRPIVGWGLDAARRLPGGTAQVIIHHCDEADRPDGIALSSEALPLHPHNAVLQVWLELGGVGVALGFGPLILAIWHAFRSPAWRTRSVQAMIAATVAAAVSVGLISFGIWQEWFLSGLFIAAAFVVLSARQSTAAVHRTISSRMGVRQV
;
A
#
# COMPACT_ATOMS: atom_id res chain seq x y z
N MET A 1 -23.24 61.60 56.29
CA MET A 1 -23.18 61.46 54.81
C MET A 1 -22.36 60.23 54.49
N THR A 2 -22.98 59.28 53.80
CA THR A 2 -22.58 57.88 53.68
C THR A 2 -21.65 57.61 52.51
N SER A 3 -20.72 56.70 52.78
CA SER A 3 -19.61 56.21 51.96
C SER A 3 -20.05 55.44 50.70
N SER A 4 -19.49 55.81 49.54
CA SER A 4 -19.60 55.08 48.27
C SER A 4 -18.37 54.20 48.03
N ARG A 5 -18.42 52.92 48.45
CA ARG A 5 -17.46 51.88 48.05
C ARG A 5 -18.20 50.57 47.79
N ARG A 6 -18.84 50.42 46.62
CA ARG A 6 -19.46 49.14 46.21
C ARG A 6 -19.32 48.77 44.73
N SER A 7 -18.56 49.52 43.92
CA SER A 7 -18.54 49.31 42.46
C SER A 7 -17.38 48.46 41.91
N THR A 8 -16.27 48.27 42.63
CA THR A 8 -15.04 47.67 42.06
C THR A 8 -14.97 46.16 42.22
N ALA A 9 -15.51 45.62 43.31
CA ALA A 9 -15.42 44.19 43.63
C ALA A 9 -16.19 43.29 42.66
N THR A 10 -17.31 43.76 42.08
CA THR A 10 -18.12 42.97 41.13
C THR A 10 -17.47 42.86 39.74
N ALA A 11 -16.74 43.88 39.30
CA ALA A 11 -16.04 43.89 38.02
C ALA A 11 -14.81 42.97 38.03
N GLU A 12 -14.04 42.96 39.13
CA GLU A 12 -12.90 42.04 39.31
C GLU A 12 -13.36 40.58 39.39
N ALA A 13 -14.43 40.27 40.13
CA ALA A 13 -14.97 38.92 40.20
C ALA A 13 -15.43 38.39 38.83
N ALA A 14 -16.08 39.25 38.03
CA ALA A 14 -16.53 38.89 36.67
C ALA A 14 -15.35 38.70 35.69
N ALA A 15 -14.25 39.44 35.86
CA ALA A 15 -13.04 39.30 35.05
C ALA A 15 -12.26 38.01 35.40
N VAL A 16 -12.15 37.69 36.70
CA VAL A 16 -11.54 36.44 37.19
C VAL A 16 -12.33 35.22 36.72
N CYS A 17 -13.66 35.26 36.80
CA CYS A 17 -14.52 34.17 36.33
C CYS A 17 -14.41 33.97 34.80
N ARG A 18 -14.35 35.05 34.02
CA ARG A 18 -14.08 34.97 32.57
C ARG A 18 -12.72 34.37 32.26
N ARG A 19 -11.65 34.79 32.95
CA ARG A 19 -10.30 34.24 32.78
C ARG A 19 -10.23 32.75 33.14
N ALA A 20 -10.86 32.35 34.24
CA ALA A 20 -10.96 30.95 34.67
C ALA A 20 -11.74 30.10 33.65
N SER A 21 -12.84 30.63 33.09
CA SER A 21 -13.62 29.94 32.05
C SER A 21 -12.85 29.78 30.73
N LEU A 22 -12.03 30.77 30.36
CA LEU A 22 -11.17 30.70 29.17
C LEU A 22 -10.01 29.72 29.37
N LEU A 23 -9.38 29.72 30.54
CA LEU A 23 -8.34 28.75 30.90
C LEU A 23 -8.89 27.33 30.99
N ALA A 24 -10.09 27.15 31.55
CA ALA A 24 -10.77 25.85 31.57
C ALA A 24 -11.13 25.39 30.15
N ARG A 25 -11.69 26.26 29.30
CA ARG A 25 -11.97 25.95 27.88
C ARG A 25 -10.70 25.63 27.10
N ALA A 26 -9.61 26.35 27.31
CA ALA A 26 -8.31 26.07 26.70
C ALA A 26 -7.71 24.74 27.17
N LYS A 27 -7.86 24.42 28.46
CA LYS A 27 -7.41 23.14 29.03
C LYS A 27 -8.24 21.96 28.53
N VAL A 28 -9.56 22.11 28.40
CA VAL A 28 -10.46 21.10 27.81
C VAL A 28 -10.20 20.94 26.31
N ALA A 29 -9.98 22.02 25.56
CA ALA A 29 -9.59 21.95 24.15
C ALA A 29 -8.24 21.23 23.96
N GLY A 30 -7.24 21.53 24.78
CA GLY A 30 -5.94 20.86 24.76
C GLY A 30 -5.97 19.38 25.19
N LEU A 31 -6.93 18.97 26.01
CA LEU A 31 -7.16 17.56 26.35
C LEU A 31 -7.82 16.79 25.19
N HIS A 32 -8.77 17.42 24.48
CA HIS A 32 -9.41 16.80 23.31
C HIS A 32 -8.48 16.66 22.10
N ASP A 33 -7.58 17.61 21.85
CA ASP A 33 -6.59 17.49 20.78
C ASP A 33 -5.57 16.38 21.06
N ASN A 34 -5.11 16.24 22.32
CA ASN A 34 -4.21 15.15 22.72
C ASN A 34 -4.85 13.76 22.59
N ALA A 35 -6.14 13.62 22.90
CA ALA A 35 -6.84 12.33 22.81
C ALA A 35 -6.97 11.84 21.36
N ARG A 36 -7.18 12.76 20.40
CA ARG A 36 -7.34 12.42 18.98
C ARG A 36 -6.03 12.08 18.29
N ASP A 37 -4.96 12.80 18.60
CA ASP A 37 -3.60 12.47 18.15
C ASP A 37 -3.16 11.08 18.66
N THR A 38 -3.62 10.74 19.87
CA THR A 38 -3.40 9.42 20.47
C THR A 38 -4.16 8.34 19.71
N ALA A 39 -5.41 8.57 19.33
CA ALA A 39 -6.20 7.62 18.54
C ALA A 39 -5.54 7.30 17.18
N LEU A 40 -5.09 8.33 16.45
CA LEU A 40 -4.38 8.14 15.18
C LEU A 40 -3.09 7.32 15.36
N SER A 41 -2.33 7.60 16.42
CA SER A 41 -1.10 6.88 16.73
C SER A 41 -1.38 5.42 17.10
N ILE A 42 -2.43 5.13 17.88
CA ILE A 42 -2.83 3.77 18.24
C ILE A 42 -3.21 2.98 16.98
N LEU A 43 -3.99 3.57 16.07
CA LEU A 43 -4.35 2.91 14.81
C LEU A 43 -3.12 2.56 13.97
N CYS A 44 -2.17 3.49 13.85
CA CYS A 44 -0.90 3.23 13.16
C CYS A 44 -0.09 2.13 13.86
N LEU A 45 -0.06 2.09 15.20
CA LEU A 45 0.60 1.02 15.97
C LEU A 45 -0.04 -0.35 15.71
N CYS A 46 -1.37 -0.41 15.64
CA CYS A 46 -2.11 -1.65 15.41
C CYS A 46 -2.04 -2.15 13.95
N LEU A 47 -1.60 -1.31 13.00
CA LEU A 47 -1.58 -1.66 11.58
C LEU A 47 -0.69 -2.87 11.28
N GLY A 48 0.51 -2.94 11.88
CA GLY A 48 1.42 -4.07 11.70
C GLY A 48 0.83 -5.41 12.16
N PRO A 49 0.42 -5.54 13.44
CA PRO A 49 -0.20 -6.77 13.94
C PRO A 49 -1.45 -7.15 13.15
N LEU A 50 -2.30 -6.18 12.80
CA LEU A 50 -3.51 -6.43 12.01
C LEU A 50 -3.18 -6.98 10.61
N VAL A 51 -2.21 -6.38 9.91
CA VAL A 51 -1.82 -6.81 8.56
C VAL A 51 -1.26 -8.24 8.57
N TYR A 52 -0.45 -8.60 9.57
CA TYR A 52 0.10 -9.95 9.70
C TYR A 52 -0.94 -10.98 10.15
N ALA A 53 -1.83 -10.64 11.07
CA ALA A 53 -2.85 -11.57 11.54
C ALA A 53 -4.00 -11.74 10.55
N ALA A 54 -4.43 -10.66 9.90
CA ALA A 54 -5.60 -10.62 9.04
C ALA A 54 -5.40 -9.63 7.90
N SER A 55 -4.55 -9.97 6.92
CA SER A 55 -4.26 -9.10 5.76
C SER A 55 -5.50 -8.57 5.02
N LEU A 56 -6.62 -9.31 5.03
CA LEU A 56 -7.89 -8.84 4.45
C LEU A 56 -8.49 -7.65 5.21
N ALA A 57 -8.24 -7.54 6.52
CA ALA A 57 -8.69 -6.43 7.36
C ALA A 57 -7.96 -5.10 7.05
N THR A 58 -6.97 -5.10 6.14
CA THR A 58 -6.33 -3.88 5.62
C THR A 58 -7.35 -2.89 5.04
N VAL A 59 -8.45 -3.38 4.46
CA VAL A 59 -9.56 -2.55 3.99
C VAL A 59 -10.18 -1.77 5.14
N ALA A 60 -10.61 -2.48 6.19
CA ALA A 60 -11.20 -1.87 7.38
C ALA A 60 -10.22 -0.89 8.05
N ALA A 61 -8.94 -1.24 8.14
CA ALA A 61 -7.91 -0.34 8.66
C ALA A 61 -7.81 0.96 7.86
N MET A 62 -7.80 0.89 6.53
CA MET A 62 -7.76 2.09 5.69
C MET A 62 -9.00 2.97 5.91
N LEU A 63 -10.19 2.37 5.96
CA LEU A 63 -11.45 3.10 6.18
C LEU A 63 -11.46 3.78 7.55
N VAL A 64 -11.08 3.07 8.62
CA VAL A 64 -11.01 3.61 9.98
C VAL A 64 -9.95 4.70 10.08
N LEU A 65 -8.78 4.52 9.48
CA LEU A 65 -7.72 5.53 9.44
C LEU A 65 -8.19 6.79 8.70
N THR A 66 -8.90 6.64 7.58
CA THR A 66 -9.50 7.75 6.84
C THR A 66 -10.52 8.49 7.69
N MET A 67 -11.43 7.77 8.36
CA MET A 67 -12.43 8.36 9.23
C MET A 67 -11.80 9.14 10.39
N VAL A 68 -10.84 8.55 11.10
CA VAL A 68 -10.17 9.19 12.24
C VAL A 68 -9.37 10.41 11.80
N THR A 69 -8.66 10.35 10.66
CA THR A 69 -7.93 11.52 10.15
C THR A 69 -8.85 12.67 9.77
N LEU A 70 -10.04 12.40 9.21
CA LEU A 70 -11.05 13.43 8.95
C LEU A 70 -11.61 14.04 10.24
N ILE A 71 -11.81 13.23 11.29
CA ILE A 71 -12.25 13.70 12.61
C ILE A 71 -11.17 14.56 13.28
N VAL A 72 -9.89 14.21 13.12
CA VAL A 72 -8.77 15.01 13.64
C VAL A 72 -8.69 16.36 12.89
N SER A 73 -8.91 16.35 11.58
CA SER A 73 -8.72 17.51 10.70
C SER A 73 -9.85 18.56 10.72
N ARG A 74 -10.74 18.61 11.73
CA ARG A 74 -12.08 19.26 11.70
C ARG A 74 -12.18 20.59 10.94
N GLN A 75 -11.22 21.50 11.12
CA GLN A 75 -11.23 22.82 10.48
C GLN A 75 -10.94 22.75 8.97
N ASP A 76 -10.16 21.77 8.57
CA ASP A 76 -9.73 21.53 7.19
C ASP A 76 -10.55 20.44 6.49
N SER A 77 -11.49 19.75 7.17
CA SER A 77 -12.23 18.61 6.62
C SER A 77 -12.93 18.93 5.29
N VAL A 78 -13.50 20.13 5.13
CA VAL A 78 -14.11 20.56 3.85
C VAL A 78 -13.04 20.71 2.78
N SER A 79 -11.88 21.30 3.11
CA SER A 79 -10.79 21.47 2.16
C SER A 79 -10.17 20.13 1.75
N ILE A 80 -10.07 19.18 2.68
CA ILE A 80 -9.66 17.79 2.42
C ILE A 80 -10.64 17.17 1.43
N ILE A 81 -11.95 17.16 1.74
CA ILE A 81 -12.96 16.57 0.86
C ILE A 81 -12.92 17.18 -0.55
N LEU A 82 -12.88 18.51 -0.67
CA LEU A 82 -12.84 19.18 -1.98
C LEU A 82 -11.57 18.85 -2.77
N ARG A 83 -10.41 18.79 -2.12
CA ARG A 83 -9.14 18.41 -2.78
C ARG A 83 -9.12 16.94 -3.16
N SER A 84 -9.69 16.06 -2.33
CA SER A 84 -9.83 14.63 -2.62
C SER A 84 -10.76 14.39 -3.80
N ILE A 85 -11.91 15.09 -3.86
CA ILE A 85 -12.81 15.03 -5.03
C ILE A 85 -12.05 15.46 -6.29
N ARG A 86 -11.31 16.58 -6.24
CA ARG A 86 -10.50 17.04 -7.40
C ARG A 86 -9.45 16.02 -7.83
N ALA A 87 -8.80 15.34 -6.88
CA ALA A 87 -7.85 14.27 -7.19
C ALA A 87 -8.56 13.05 -7.79
N LEU A 88 -9.74 12.68 -7.27
CA LEU A 88 -10.53 11.55 -7.74
C LEU A 88 -11.08 11.77 -9.15
N VAL A 89 -11.33 13.01 -9.57
CA VAL A 89 -11.75 13.34 -10.95
C VAL A 89 -10.78 12.77 -11.99
N ALA A 90 -9.48 12.69 -11.68
CA ALA A 90 -8.50 12.09 -12.60
C ALA A 90 -8.74 10.58 -12.84
N PHE A 91 -9.42 9.90 -11.92
CA PHE A 91 -9.77 8.48 -12.00
C PHE A 91 -11.26 8.25 -12.31
N ALA A 92 -12.09 9.29 -12.36
CA ALA A 92 -13.49 9.17 -12.73
C ALA A 92 -13.70 8.52 -14.11
N PRO A 93 -12.90 8.82 -15.15
CA PRO A 93 -12.99 8.11 -16.43
C PRO A 93 -12.78 6.60 -16.31
N LEU A 94 -11.84 6.15 -15.47
CA LEU A 94 -11.63 4.72 -15.20
C LEU A 94 -12.88 4.10 -14.56
N LEU A 95 -13.43 4.73 -13.53
CA LEU A 95 -14.61 4.21 -12.83
C LEU A 95 -15.85 4.15 -13.73
N VAL A 96 -16.04 5.15 -14.58
CA VAL A 96 -17.09 5.16 -15.60
C VAL A 96 -16.85 4.05 -16.62
N TRP A 97 -15.60 3.84 -17.06
CA TRP A 97 -15.26 2.76 -17.98
C TRP A 97 -15.47 1.37 -17.37
N MET A 98 -15.08 1.19 -16.11
CA MET A 98 -15.34 -0.02 -15.32
C MET A 98 -16.85 -0.32 -15.23
N LEU A 99 -17.67 0.69 -14.93
CA LEU A 99 -19.12 0.54 -14.89
C LEU A 99 -19.71 0.23 -16.26
N ALA A 100 -19.27 0.96 -17.30
CA ALA A 100 -19.71 0.75 -18.68
C ALA A 100 -19.39 -0.68 -19.15
N SER A 101 -18.25 -1.22 -18.70
CA SER A 101 -17.83 -2.58 -19.04
C SER A 101 -18.80 -3.67 -18.58
N ALA A 102 -19.67 -3.39 -17.61
CA ALA A 102 -20.76 -4.28 -17.21
C ALA A 102 -21.75 -4.58 -18.36
N ALA A 103 -21.81 -3.73 -19.39
CA ALA A 103 -22.67 -3.95 -20.55
C ALA A 103 -22.19 -5.08 -21.47
N TRP A 104 -20.91 -5.45 -21.41
CA TRP A 104 -20.34 -6.54 -22.20
C TRP A 104 -19.58 -7.58 -21.38
N SER A 105 -19.65 -7.48 -20.04
CA SER A 105 -19.01 -8.45 -19.16
C SER A 105 -19.78 -9.77 -19.11
N LEU A 106 -19.06 -10.83 -18.74
CA LEU A 106 -19.63 -12.17 -18.57
C LEU A 106 -20.57 -12.27 -17.35
N ASP A 107 -20.45 -11.33 -16.41
CA ASP A 107 -21.29 -11.19 -15.22
C ASP A 107 -21.42 -9.71 -14.87
N SER A 108 -22.51 -9.10 -15.31
CA SER A 108 -22.76 -7.66 -15.16
C SER A 108 -22.93 -7.24 -13.71
N ALA A 109 -23.56 -8.08 -12.88
CA ALA A 109 -23.75 -7.81 -11.46
C ALA A 109 -22.41 -7.77 -10.72
N ALA A 110 -21.52 -8.74 -11.00
CA ALA A 110 -20.18 -8.75 -10.42
C ALA A 110 -19.34 -7.55 -10.88
N SER A 111 -19.42 -7.15 -12.16
CA SER A 111 -18.72 -5.96 -12.66
C SER A 111 -19.19 -4.68 -11.95
N VAL A 112 -20.50 -4.51 -11.74
CA VAL A 112 -21.04 -3.37 -10.98
C VAL A 112 -20.55 -3.41 -9.54
N GLU A 113 -20.59 -4.57 -8.89
CA GLU A 113 -20.14 -4.73 -7.51
C GLU A 113 -18.65 -4.38 -7.34
N VAL A 114 -17.77 -4.95 -8.18
CA VAL A 114 -16.33 -4.64 -8.13
C VAL A 114 -16.10 -3.16 -8.41
N THR A 115 -16.85 -2.55 -9.33
CA THR A 115 -16.75 -1.11 -9.60
C THR A 115 -17.09 -0.29 -8.36
N LEU A 116 -18.18 -0.60 -7.66
CA LEU A 116 -18.59 0.11 -6.44
C LEU A 116 -17.54 -0.05 -5.33
N ARG A 117 -17.02 -1.26 -5.13
CA ARG A 117 -15.98 -1.51 -4.13
C ARG A 117 -14.71 -0.72 -4.46
N VAL A 118 -14.23 -0.75 -5.71
CA VAL A 118 -13.06 0.02 -6.14
C VAL A 118 -13.29 1.53 -6.01
N ALA A 119 -14.48 2.03 -6.34
CA ALA A 119 -14.83 3.45 -6.15
C ALA A 119 -14.74 3.89 -4.69
N VAL A 120 -15.24 3.08 -3.75
CA VAL A 120 -15.10 3.34 -2.31
C VAL A 120 -13.64 3.36 -1.88
N LEU A 121 -12.84 2.39 -2.34
CA LEU A 121 -11.41 2.34 -2.00
C LEU A 121 -10.64 3.55 -2.55
N PHE A 122 -10.94 3.98 -3.78
CA PHE A 122 -10.31 5.17 -4.38
C PHE A 122 -10.71 6.44 -3.64
N LEU A 123 -11.98 6.58 -3.27
CA LEU A 123 -12.45 7.72 -2.46
C LEU A 123 -11.76 7.74 -1.09
N SER A 124 -11.78 6.63 -0.36
CA SER A 124 -11.16 6.56 0.97
C SER A 124 -9.64 6.72 0.92
N GLY A 125 -8.99 6.11 -0.07
CA GLY A 125 -7.55 6.24 -0.27
C GLY A 125 -7.11 7.66 -0.62
N THR A 126 -7.83 8.34 -1.51
CA THR A 126 -7.55 9.75 -1.85
C THR A 126 -7.82 10.69 -0.67
N LEU A 127 -8.87 10.44 0.11
CA LEU A 127 -9.14 11.14 1.37
C LEU A 127 -7.98 10.96 2.35
N LEU A 128 -7.51 9.73 2.57
CA LEU A 128 -6.40 9.45 3.48
C LEU A 128 -5.10 10.16 3.05
N ILE A 129 -4.74 10.07 1.77
CA ILE A 129 -3.57 10.76 1.21
C ILE A 129 -3.69 12.27 1.41
N THR A 130 -4.86 12.84 1.13
CA THR A 130 -5.12 14.28 1.27
C THR A 130 -5.10 14.74 2.73
N SER A 131 -5.66 13.93 3.64
CA SER A 131 -5.59 14.18 5.08
C SER A 131 -4.13 14.24 5.54
N PHE A 132 -3.31 13.26 5.17
CA PHE A 132 -1.88 13.28 5.52
C PHE A 132 -1.11 14.41 4.82
N ALA A 133 -1.60 14.94 3.70
CA ALA A 133 -1.04 16.12 3.04
C ALA A 133 -1.34 17.44 3.78
N LEU A 134 -2.46 17.51 4.51
CA LEU A 134 -2.96 18.75 5.14
C LEU A 134 -2.80 18.79 6.67
N LEU A 135 -2.75 17.64 7.35
CA LEU A 135 -2.60 17.60 8.81
C LEU A 135 -1.35 18.37 9.30
N PRO A 136 -1.38 19.01 10.48
CA PRO A 136 -0.20 19.65 11.07
C PRO A 136 0.98 18.68 11.24
N LEU A 137 2.21 19.16 11.05
CA LEU A 137 3.41 18.32 11.10
C LEU A 137 3.62 17.67 12.46
N GLU A 138 3.24 18.37 13.53
CA GLU A 138 3.32 17.93 14.92
C GLU A 138 2.50 16.65 15.15
N GLN A 139 1.35 16.54 14.47
CA GLN A 139 0.42 15.41 14.57
C GLN A 139 0.90 14.19 13.78
N LEU A 140 1.83 14.34 12.84
CA LEU A 140 2.28 13.25 11.96
C LEU A 140 3.51 12.50 12.51
N ARG A 141 4.24 13.06 13.47
CA ARG A 141 5.44 12.44 14.03
C ARG A 141 5.13 11.14 14.79
N ARG A 142 4.14 11.17 15.69
CA ARG A 142 3.78 10.00 16.51
C ARG A 142 3.19 8.86 15.67
N PRO A 143 2.27 9.10 14.72
CA PRO A 143 1.78 8.06 13.81
C PRO A 143 2.87 7.35 13.02
N LEU A 144 3.91 8.07 12.56
CA LEU A 144 5.04 7.48 11.85
C LEU A 144 5.90 6.56 12.74
N MET A 145 6.18 6.99 13.97
CA MET A 145 6.87 6.13 14.94
C MET A 145 6.02 4.92 15.33
N ALA A 146 4.72 5.14 15.50
CA ALA A 146 3.77 4.09 15.88
C ALA A 146 3.68 3.00 14.80
N VAL A 147 3.55 3.37 13.52
CA VAL A 147 3.53 2.37 12.44
C VAL A 147 4.83 1.56 12.39
N ALA A 148 5.98 2.21 12.59
CA ALA A 148 7.26 1.52 12.62
C ALA A 148 7.36 0.52 13.76
N LEU A 149 6.93 0.91 14.97
CA LEU A 149 6.91 0.03 16.13
C LEU A 149 5.91 -1.12 15.96
N GLY A 150 4.74 -0.85 15.40
CA GLY A 150 3.70 -1.84 15.14
C GLY A 150 4.16 -2.92 14.18
N PHE A 151 4.70 -2.52 13.03
CA PHE A 151 5.26 -3.45 12.05
C PHE A 151 6.51 -4.16 12.56
N SER A 152 7.37 -3.50 13.36
CA SER A 152 8.54 -4.15 13.98
C SER A 152 8.12 -5.23 14.99
N ALA A 153 7.12 -4.94 15.82
CA ALA A 153 6.58 -5.90 16.79
C ALA A 153 5.94 -7.10 16.07
N ALA A 154 5.14 -6.86 15.04
CA ALA A 154 4.54 -7.93 14.24
C ALA A 154 5.60 -8.77 13.51
N ALA A 155 6.62 -8.12 12.93
CA ALA A 155 7.75 -8.80 12.30
C ALA A 155 8.52 -9.69 13.28
N MET A 156 8.76 -9.21 14.50
CA MET A 156 9.38 -10.02 15.55
C MET A 156 8.54 -11.27 15.87
N VAL A 157 7.21 -11.11 16.02
CA VAL A 157 6.30 -12.23 16.24
C VAL A 157 6.38 -13.25 15.10
N VAL A 158 6.45 -12.80 13.85
CA VAL A 158 6.56 -13.68 12.68
C VAL A 158 7.87 -14.45 12.66
N VAL A 159 9.00 -13.78 12.93
CA VAL A 159 10.32 -14.45 13.00
C VAL A 159 10.31 -15.51 14.09
N VAL A 160 9.79 -15.19 15.27
CA VAL A 160 9.69 -16.14 16.39
C VAL A 160 8.73 -17.29 16.05
N ASP A 161 7.55 -17.01 15.52
CA ASP A 161 6.56 -18.02 15.17
C ASP A 161 7.11 -19.01 14.13
N LEU A 162 7.66 -18.51 13.02
CA LEU A 162 8.24 -19.36 11.99
C LEU A 162 9.46 -20.14 12.50
N GLY A 163 10.30 -19.52 13.33
CA GLY A 163 11.41 -20.21 14.02
C GLY A 163 10.95 -21.30 14.99
N MET A 164 9.74 -21.19 15.54
CA MET A 164 9.10 -22.20 16.40
C MET A 164 8.17 -23.16 15.64
N GLY A 165 8.23 -23.18 14.30
CA GLY A 165 7.46 -24.12 13.48
C GLY A 165 6.07 -23.63 13.06
N GLY A 166 5.74 -22.35 13.23
CA GLY A 166 4.60 -21.67 12.62
C GLY A 166 3.24 -21.98 13.24
N HIS A 167 3.17 -22.22 14.55
CA HIS A 167 1.92 -22.57 15.23
C HIS A 167 0.89 -21.43 15.20
N LEU A 168 1.33 -20.18 15.36
CA LEU A 168 0.46 -19.01 15.29
C LEU A 168 -0.05 -18.81 13.86
N ALA A 169 0.81 -18.97 12.84
CA ALA A 169 0.38 -18.91 11.45
C ALA A 169 -0.73 -19.91 11.15
N ARG A 170 -0.56 -21.18 11.60
CA ARG A 170 -1.60 -22.22 11.44
C ARG A 170 -2.87 -21.85 12.18
N PHE A 171 -2.78 -21.33 13.40
CA PHE A 171 -3.95 -20.91 14.18
C PHE A 171 -4.72 -19.78 13.50
N LEU A 172 -4.03 -18.70 13.09
CA LEU A 172 -4.65 -17.51 12.51
C LEU A 172 -5.21 -17.74 11.11
N HIS A 173 -4.69 -18.71 10.37
CA HIS A 173 -5.06 -18.98 8.98
C HIS A 173 -5.68 -20.37 8.76
N ALA A 174 -6.04 -21.07 9.83
CA ALA A 174 -6.82 -22.31 9.74
C ALA A 174 -8.18 -22.08 9.04
N PRO A 175 -8.70 -23.06 8.28
CA PRO A 175 -8.09 -24.36 7.96
C PRO A 175 -7.16 -24.30 6.73
N ARG A 176 -6.92 -23.12 6.14
CA ARG A 176 -6.24 -22.96 4.84
C ARG A 176 -4.80 -23.47 4.80
N LEU A 177 -4.14 -23.58 5.96
CA LEU A 177 -2.75 -24.02 6.08
C LEU A 177 -2.59 -25.47 6.58
N ASN A 178 -3.67 -26.24 6.68
CA ASN A 178 -3.59 -27.63 7.12
C ASN A 178 -2.78 -28.46 6.09
N GLY A 179 -1.66 -29.04 6.50
CA GLY A 179 -0.76 -29.80 5.63
C GLY A 179 0.12 -28.96 4.71
N VAL A 180 0.15 -27.64 4.88
CA VAL A 180 0.89 -26.69 4.05
C VAL A 180 1.92 -25.93 4.90
N ASP A 181 2.99 -25.47 4.27
CA ASP A 181 4.01 -24.65 4.91
C ASP A 181 3.38 -23.39 5.57
N PRO A 182 3.51 -23.22 6.91
CA PRO A 182 2.95 -22.07 7.62
C PRO A 182 3.50 -20.73 7.14
N ALA A 183 4.71 -20.69 6.58
CA ALA A 183 5.34 -19.47 6.06
C ALA A 183 4.57 -18.84 4.89
N LEU A 184 3.67 -19.59 4.24
CA LEU A 184 2.74 -19.06 3.22
C LEU A 184 1.63 -18.18 3.82
N GLY A 185 1.24 -18.41 5.07
CA GLY A 185 0.18 -17.65 5.75
C GLY A 185 0.45 -16.15 5.81
N TYR A 186 1.71 -15.79 6.05
CA TYR A 186 2.16 -14.40 6.14
C TYR A 186 2.46 -13.75 4.78
N GLY A 187 2.27 -14.46 3.66
CA GLY A 187 2.75 -13.99 2.36
C GLY A 187 2.15 -12.66 1.89
N ARG A 188 0.84 -12.43 2.11
CA ARG A 188 0.19 -11.14 1.80
C ARG A 188 0.71 -10.02 2.70
N ALA A 189 0.83 -10.29 3.99
CA ALA A 189 1.33 -9.33 4.96
C ALA A 189 2.78 -8.90 4.64
N ALA A 190 3.64 -9.85 4.28
CA ALA A 190 5.01 -9.60 3.87
C ALA A 190 5.09 -8.68 2.64
N THR A 191 4.19 -8.82 1.65
CA THR A 191 4.16 -7.89 0.50
C THR A 191 3.73 -6.48 0.87
N LEU A 192 2.75 -6.33 1.78
CA LEU A 192 2.34 -5.03 2.29
C LEU A 192 3.45 -4.36 3.10
N HIS A 193 4.15 -5.14 3.94
CA HIS A 193 5.29 -4.66 4.71
C HIS A 193 6.45 -4.23 3.80
N ALA A 194 6.78 -5.02 2.77
CA ALA A 194 7.78 -4.66 1.77
C ALA A 194 7.43 -3.35 1.04
N THR A 195 6.15 -3.14 0.71
CA THR A 195 5.67 -1.93 0.04
C THR A 195 5.72 -0.70 0.97
N LEU A 196 5.50 -0.88 2.27
CA LEU A 196 5.57 0.18 3.29
C LEU A 196 6.99 0.47 3.81
N LEU A 197 7.96 -0.36 3.46
CA LEU A 197 9.32 -0.29 4.00
C LEU A 197 9.98 1.06 3.72
N ALA A 198 10.06 1.47 2.45
CA ALA A 198 10.72 2.70 2.04
C ALA A 198 10.13 3.97 2.70
N PRO A 199 8.80 4.21 2.69
CA PRO A 199 8.25 5.43 3.27
C PRO A 199 8.44 5.49 4.78
N VAL A 200 8.33 4.38 5.51
CA VAL A 200 8.53 4.37 6.96
C VAL A 200 10.01 4.55 7.31
N LEU A 201 10.92 3.81 6.63
CA LEU A 201 12.36 3.89 6.85
C LEU A 201 12.90 5.31 6.60
N VAL A 202 12.58 5.89 5.45
CA VAL A 202 13.03 7.25 5.10
C VAL A 202 12.40 8.29 6.02
N GLY A 203 11.12 8.12 6.37
CA GLY A 203 10.44 9.00 7.34
C GLY A 203 11.16 9.04 8.69
N LEU A 204 11.52 7.88 9.25
CA LEU A 204 12.26 7.79 10.51
C LEU A 204 13.64 8.46 10.45
N VAL A 205 14.37 8.25 9.36
CA VAL A 205 15.67 8.92 9.13
C VAL A 205 15.49 10.44 9.08
N ARG A 206 14.47 10.94 8.37
CA ARG A 206 14.18 12.40 8.28
C ARG A 206 13.76 13.00 9.62
N LEU A 207 13.18 12.20 10.52
CA LEU A 207 12.87 12.58 11.91
C LEU A 207 14.09 12.50 12.86
N GLY A 208 15.25 12.05 12.39
CA GLY A 208 16.46 11.88 13.21
C GLY A 208 16.50 10.58 14.01
N PHE A 209 15.61 9.62 13.74
CA PHE A 209 15.54 8.32 14.43
C PHE A 209 16.24 7.21 13.65
N SER A 210 17.47 7.44 13.19
CA SER A 210 18.19 6.49 12.32
C SER A 210 18.39 5.11 12.94
N ARG A 211 18.60 5.01 14.27
CA ARG A 211 18.71 3.71 14.96
C ARG A 211 17.41 2.90 14.88
N LEU A 212 16.27 3.58 15.08
CA LEU A 212 14.95 2.95 14.93
C LEU A 212 14.69 2.57 13.47
N ALA A 213 15.12 3.39 12.52
CA ALA A 213 15.00 3.09 11.09
C ALA A 213 15.77 1.82 10.69
N VAL A 214 17.00 1.66 11.20
CA VAL A 214 17.81 0.46 10.99
C VAL A 214 17.14 -0.76 11.64
N GLY A 215 16.71 -0.66 12.90
CA GLY A 215 16.01 -1.75 13.58
C GLY A 215 14.74 -2.19 12.86
N PHE A 216 13.91 -1.23 12.45
CA PHE A 216 12.71 -1.48 11.63
C PHE A 216 13.07 -2.18 10.31
N GLY A 217 14.06 -1.67 9.58
CA GLY A 217 14.49 -2.25 8.30
C GLY A 217 15.02 -3.69 8.43
N LEU A 218 15.83 -3.95 9.45
CA LEU A 218 16.38 -5.29 9.72
C LEU A 218 15.29 -6.29 10.12
N LEU A 219 14.37 -5.90 11.01
CA LEU A 219 13.26 -6.77 11.41
C LEU A 219 12.29 -7.04 10.26
N ALA A 220 11.98 -6.01 9.45
CA ALA A 220 11.18 -6.18 8.24
C ALA A 220 11.83 -7.17 7.27
N ALA A 221 13.13 -7.00 7.00
CA ALA A 221 13.88 -7.89 6.12
C ALA A 221 13.90 -9.33 6.66
N ALA A 222 14.21 -9.52 7.94
CA ALA A 222 14.21 -10.83 8.58
C ALA A 222 12.83 -11.51 8.43
N ALA A 223 11.75 -10.86 8.84
CA ALA A 223 10.41 -11.42 8.73
C ALA A 223 10.01 -11.74 7.28
N ILE A 224 10.33 -10.87 6.31
CA ILE A 224 10.02 -11.11 4.89
C ILE A 224 10.80 -12.30 4.34
N LEU A 225 12.09 -12.41 4.69
CA LEU A 225 12.97 -13.47 4.22
C LEU A 225 12.56 -14.86 4.75
N GLU A 226 12.07 -14.92 5.98
CA GLU A 226 11.52 -16.14 6.59
C GLU A 226 10.20 -16.61 5.92
N THR A 227 9.43 -15.71 5.30
CA THR A 227 8.20 -16.12 4.59
C THR A 227 8.50 -16.88 3.29
N SER A 228 7.55 -17.71 2.85
CA SER A 228 7.64 -18.40 1.56
C SER A 228 7.19 -17.54 0.37
N SER A 229 6.98 -16.23 0.58
CA SER A 229 6.50 -15.30 -0.47
C SER A 229 7.65 -14.75 -1.32
N LEU A 230 7.87 -15.34 -2.50
CA LEU A 230 8.81 -14.81 -3.50
C LEU A 230 8.46 -13.37 -3.92
N SER A 231 7.17 -13.04 -3.99
CA SER A 231 6.72 -11.68 -4.31
C SER A 231 7.11 -10.64 -3.24
N ALA A 232 7.12 -11.01 -1.96
CA ALA A 232 7.56 -10.12 -0.90
C ALA A 232 9.09 -9.94 -0.93
N LYS A 233 9.84 -11.01 -1.19
CA LYS A 233 11.30 -10.99 -1.31
C LYS A 233 11.78 -10.14 -2.48
N THR A 234 11.13 -10.28 -3.63
CA THR A 234 11.40 -9.45 -4.82
C THR A 234 10.99 -8.00 -4.63
N ALA A 235 9.87 -7.72 -3.94
CA ALA A 235 9.48 -6.36 -3.59
C ALA A 235 10.47 -5.69 -2.62
N LEU A 236 10.95 -6.43 -1.62
CA LEU A 236 12.01 -5.98 -0.70
C LEU A 236 13.29 -5.64 -1.47
N ALA A 237 13.76 -6.54 -2.32
CA ALA A 237 14.95 -6.34 -3.14
C ALA A 237 14.79 -5.13 -4.09
N ALA A 238 13.68 -5.05 -4.83
CA ALA A 238 13.39 -3.95 -5.74
C ALA A 238 13.32 -2.61 -5.00
N SER A 239 12.63 -2.57 -3.86
CA SER A 239 12.56 -1.37 -3.01
C SER A 239 13.93 -0.90 -2.56
N LEU A 240 14.77 -1.79 -2.01
CA LEU A 240 16.08 -1.41 -1.49
C LEU A 240 17.06 -1.01 -2.60
N LEU A 241 17.08 -1.75 -3.72
CA LEU A 241 17.93 -1.44 -4.86
C LEU A 241 17.58 -0.09 -5.47
N VAL A 242 16.29 0.17 -5.72
CA VAL A 242 15.83 1.45 -6.28
C VAL A 242 16.03 2.59 -5.29
N LEU A 243 15.81 2.36 -3.98
CA LEU A 243 16.08 3.36 -2.94
C LEU A 243 17.55 3.80 -2.99
N VAL A 244 18.49 2.86 -2.98
CA VAL A 244 19.93 3.16 -3.03
C VAL A 244 20.32 3.79 -4.37
N ALA A 245 19.87 3.22 -5.49
CA ALA A 245 20.21 3.69 -6.83
C ALA A 245 19.74 5.14 -7.05
N VAL A 246 18.50 5.48 -6.69
CA VAL A 246 17.95 6.83 -6.84
C VAL A 246 18.53 7.79 -5.80
N TRP A 247 18.89 7.31 -4.60
CA TRP A 247 19.57 8.13 -3.61
C TRP A 247 20.96 8.59 -4.08
N LEU A 248 21.73 7.67 -4.67
CA LEU A 248 23.05 7.94 -5.27
C LEU A 248 22.94 8.75 -6.56
N LEU A 249 22.02 8.36 -7.45
CA LEU A 249 21.85 8.91 -8.79
C LEU A 249 20.37 9.29 -9.02
N PRO A 250 19.92 10.49 -8.58
CA PRO A 250 18.51 10.88 -8.64
C PRO A 250 17.87 10.91 -10.03
N ARG A 251 18.67 10.86 -11.11
CA ARG A 251 18.19 10.76 -12.50
C ARG A 251 17.61 9.38 -12.82
N LEU A 252 18.02 8.33 -12.10
CA LEU A 252 17.55 6.96 -12.35
C LEU A 252 16.05 6.77 -12.06
N ARG A 253 15.42 7.68 -11.30
CA ARG A 253 13.96 7.66 -11.05
C ARG A 253 13.12 7.70 -12.32
N TRP A 254 13.67 8.18 -13.44
CA TRP A 254 12.92 8.23 -14.69
C TRP A 254 12.91 6.89 -15.43
N ILE A 255 13.86 5.99 -15.13
CA ILE A 255 13.97 4.68 -15.77
C ILE A 255 12.73 3.83 -15.46
N GLU A 256 12.17 3.93 -14.26
CA GLU A 256 11.00 3.14 -13.87
C GLU A 256 9.77 3.41 -14.76
N PHE A 257 9.59 4.65 -15.26
CA PHE A 257 8.53 4.95 -16.23
C PHE A 257 8.78 4.30 -17.57
N GLY A 258 10.04 4.30 -18.05
CA GLY A 258 10.42 3.63 -19.28
C GLY A 258 10.20 2.13 -19.18
N VAL A 259 10.66 1.51 -18.09
CA VAL A 259 10.53 0.08 -17.83
C VAL A 259 9.06 -0.32 -17.65
N PHE A 260 8.31 0.41 -16.84
CA PHE A 260 6.89 0.11 -16.62
C PHE A 260 6.05 0.38 -17.86
N GLY A 261 6.28 1.50 -18.56
CA GLY A 261 5.61 1.80 -19.82
C GLY A 261 5.91 0.76 -20.90
N PHE A 262 7.17 0.30 -20.99
CA PHE A 262 7.53 -0.82 -21.86
C PHE A 262 6.80 -2.10 -21.46
N ALA A 263 6.78 -2.46 -20.16
CA ALA A 263 6.08 -3.65 -19.68
C ALA A 263 4.58 -3.61 -19.98
N VAL A 264 3.94 -2.44 -19.84
CA VAL A 264 2.51 -2.23 -20.16
C VAL A 264 2.19 -2.61 -21.61
N VAL A 265 3.08 -2.29 -22.55
CA VAL A 265 2.88 -2.58 -23.98
C VAL A 265 3.38 -3.98 -24.35
N ALA A 266 4.55 -4.37 -23.85
CA ALA A 266 5.24 -5.58 -24.24
C ALA A 266 4.58 -6.85 -23.70
N LEU A 267 4.10 -6.84 -22.44
CA LEU A 267 3.53 -8.03 -21.79
C LEU A 267 2.41 -8.70 -22.60
N PRO A 268 1.33 -8.03 -23.05
CA PRO A 268 0.28 -8.69 -23.83
C PRO A 268 0.76 -9.21 -25.19
N LEU A 269 1.87 -8.69 -25.72
CA LEU A 269 2.43 -9.06 -27.02
C LEU A 269 3.50 -10.16 -26.93
N MET A 270 4.11 -10.33 -25.76
CA MET A 270 5.22 -11.27 -25.54
C MET A 270 4.78 -12.73 -25.40
N PHE A 271 3.51 -13.01 -25.09
CA PHE A 271 3.05 -14.36 -24.78
C PHE A 271 2.25 -15.01 -25.94
N PRO A 272 2.41 -16.33 -26.16
CA PRO A 272 3.24 -17.26 -25.39
C PRO A 272 4.74 -17.05 -25.62
N LEU A 273 5.54 -17.26 -24.56
CA LEU A 273 7.00 -17.19 -24.67
C LEU A 273 7.53 -18.46 -25.36
N PRO A 274 8.37 -18.33 -26.41
CA PRO A 274 8.96 -19.48 -27.08
C PRO A 274 10.12 -20.06 -26.24
N LEU A 275 9.78 -20.79 -25.18
CA LEU A 275 10.77 -21.48 -24.35
C LEU A 275 11.11 -22.85 -24.96
N GLY A 276 12.41 -23.16 -25.07
CA GLY A 276 12.88 -24.50 -25.40
C GLY A 276 12.61 -25.52 -24.29
N ALA A 277 12.84 -26.81 -24.57
CA ALA A 277 12.56 -27.89 -23.62
C ALA A 277 13.31 -27.75 -22.29
N GLU A 278 14.62 -27.45 -22.34
CA GLU A 278 15.49 -27.29 -21.17
C GLU A 278 14.97 -26.24 -20.15
N PRO A 279 14.77 -24.95 -20.51
CA PRO A 279 14.19 -23.98 -19.58
C PRO A 279 12.80 -24.34 -19.06
N ARG A 280 11.95 -25.00 -19.87
CA ARG A 280 10.62 -25.43 -19.44
C ARG A 280 10.72 -26.53 -18.39
N CYS A 281 11.61 -27.49 -18.58
CA CYS A 281 11.87 -28.55 -17.60
C CYS A 281 12.44 -27.99 -16.30
N TRP A 282 13.44 -27.11 -16.38
CA TRP A 282 13.98 -26.48 -15.18
C TRP A 282 12.90 -25.74 -14.37
N LEU A 283 12.02 -25.00 -15.05
CA LEU A 283 10.90 -24.31 -14.42
C LEU A 283 9.89 -25.29 -13.80
N ALA A 284 9.54 -26.36 -14.50
CA ALA A 284 8.63 -27.38 -13.98
C ALA A 284 9.17 -28.02 -12.69
N ASP A 285 10.46 -28.37 -12.66
CA ASP A 285 11.06 -29.09 -11.53
C ASP A 285 11.41 -28.19 -10.34
N HIS A 286 11.83 -26.94 -10.58
CA HIS A 286 12.35 -26.07 -9.52
C HIS A 286 11.38 -24.95 -9.13
N LYS A 287 10.49 -24.54 -10.05
CA LYS A 287 9.60 -23.38 -9.91
C LYS A 287 8.22 -23.66 -10.56
N PRO A 288 7.50 -24.72 -10.19
CA PRO A 288 6.24 -25.09 -10.84
C PRO A 288 5.19 -23.96 -10.82
N SER A 289 5.16 -23.14 -9.76
CA SER A 289 4.30 -21.95 -9.72
C SER A 289 4.68 -20.89 -10.76
N ALA A 290 5.96 -20.73 -11.09
CA ALA A 290 6.39 -19.82 -12.16
C ALA A 290 6.05 -20.40 -13.54
N ALA A 291 6.25 -21.70 -13.75
CA ALA A 291 5.83 -22.40 -14.97
C ALA A 291 4.31 -22.20 -15.22
N HIS A 292 3.49 -22.40 -14.18
CA HIS A 292 2.04 -22.17 -14.26
C HIS A 292 1.66 -20.73 -14.60
N ARG A 293 2.38 -19.73 -14.07
CA ARG A 293 2.16 -18.33 -14.44
C ARG A 293 2.43 -18.06 -15.91
N LEU A 294 3.41 -18.73 -16.53
CA LEU A 294 3.65 -18.59 -17.98
C LEU A 294 2.50 -19.15 -18.81
N GLU A 295 1.90 -20.26 -18.38
CA GLU A 295 0.71 -20.83 -19.01
C GLU A 295 -0.50 -19.89 -18.83
N ILE A 296 -0.73 -19.37 -17.61
CA ILE A 296 -1.75 -18.35 -17.33
C ILE A 296 -1.57 -17.12 -18.24
N TRP A 297 -0.35 -16.61 -18.37
CA TRP A 297 -0.07 -15.41 -19.17
C TRP A 297 -0.24 -15.66 -20.67
N SER A 298 0.07 -16.86 -21.14
CA SER A 298 -0.20 -17.31 -22.51
C SER A 298 -1.70 -17.37 -22.80
N PHE A 299 -2.46 -17.99 -21.89
CA PHE A 299 -3.91 -18.03 -21.96
C PHE A 299 -4.52 -16.62 -21.99
N VAL A 300 -4.09 -15.74 -21.09
CA VAL A 300 -4.61 -14.37 -21.00
C VAL A 300 -4.22 -13.53 -22.22
N ALA A 301 -3.00 -13.64 -22.74
CA ALA A 301 -2.58 -12.92 -23.93
C ALA A 301 -3.41 -13.28 -25.17
N GLU A 302 -3.75 -14.56 -25.35
CA GLU A 302 -4.63 -15.00 -26.44
C GLU A 302 -6.01 -14.34 -26.35
N HIS A 303 -6.58 -14.25 -25.14
CA HIS A 303 -7.87 -13.61 -24.93
C HIS A 303 -7.81 -12.09 -25.07
N ILE A 304 -6.69 -11.45 -24.69
CA ILE A 304 -6.47 -10.02 -24.93
C ILE A 304 -6.52 -9.72 -26.44
N ARG A 305 -5.92 -10.57 -27.28
CA ARG A 305 -5.91 -10.36 -28.75
C ARG A 305 -7.31 -10.39 -29.37
N GLN A 306 -8.27 -11.08 -28.74
CA GLN A 306 -9.65 -11.15 -29.22
C GLN A 306 -10.43 -9.84 -28.96
N ARG A 307 -10.11 -9.13 -27.85
CA ARG A 307 -10.79 -7.87 -27.47
C ARG A 307 -9.77 -6.81 -26.99
N PRO A 308 -8.82 -6.37 -27.81
CA PRO A 308 -7.66 -5.59 -27.35
C PRO A 308 -8.04 -4.17 -26.93
N ILE A 309 -9.11 -3.59 -27.47
CA ILE A 309 -9.48 -2.19 -27.19
C ILE A 309 -10.31 -2.09 -25.90
N VAL A 310 -11.37 -2.93 -25.78
CA VAL A 310 -12.38 -2.82 -24.72
C VAL A 310 -12.30 -3.90 -23.65
N GLY A 311 -11.54 -4.96 -23.87
CA GLY A 311 -11.44 -6.10 -22.97
C GLY A 311 -12.71 -6.94 -22.90
N TRP A 312 -12.72 -7.87 -21.94
CA TRP A 312 -13.82 -8.82 -21.70
C TRP A 312 -14.84 -8.36 -20.64
N GLY A 313 -14.67 -7.16 -20.10
CA GLY A 313 -15.46 -6.63 -18.99
C GLY A 313 -14.77 -6.85 -17.64
N LEU A 314 -15.03 -5.95 -16.70
CA LEU A 314 -14.46 -6.03 -15.35
C LEU A 314 -14.83 -7.35 -14.65
N ASP A 315 -13.85 -7.95 -13.95
CA ASP A 315 -13.98 -9.24 -13.25
C ASP A 315 -14.16 -10.46 -14.18
N ALA A 316 -13.94 -10.30 -15.50
CA ALA A 316 -14.03 -11.39 -16.46
C ALA A 316 -13.01 -12.52 -16.22
N ALA A 317 -11.87 -12.24 -15.58
CA ALA A 317 -10.82 -13.24 -15.35
C ALA A 317 -11.32 -14.49 -14.62
N ARG A 318 -12.34 -14.36 -13.75
CA ARG A 318 -12.91 -15.47 -12.97
C ARG A 318 -13.88 -16.35 -13.73
N ARG A 319 -14.33 -15.91 -14.91
CA ARG A 319 -15.44 -16.51 -15.67
C ARG A 319 -15.09 -16.71 -17.13
N LEU A 320 -13.84 -16.46 -17.50
CA LEU A 320 -13.40 -16.55 -18.88
C LEU A 320 -13.55 -17.98 -19.39
N PRO A 321 -14.16 -18.21 -20.58
CA PRO A 321 -14.29 -19.54 -21.15
C PRO A 321 -12.93 -20.24 -21.25
N GLY A 322 -12.87 -21.50 -20.80
CA GLY A 322 -11.63 -22.27 -20.75
C GLY A 322 -10.72 -21.98 -19.54
N GLY A 323 -11.03 -20.96 -18.72
CA GLY A 323 -10.22 -20.62 -17.54
C GLY A 323 -10.17 -21.72 -16.49
N THR A 324 -11.25 -22.49 -16.32
CA THR A 324 -11.35 -23.61 -15.37
C THR A 324 -10.77 -24.92 -15.91
N ALA A 325 -10.28 -24.95 -17.16
CA ALA A 325 -9.62 -26.13 -17.72
C ALA A 325 -8.39 -26.47 -16.88
N GLN A 326 -8.20 -27.75 -16.57
CA GLN A 326 -7.06 -28.19 -15.77
C GLN A 326 -5.78 -28.17 -16.60
N VAL A 327 -4.74 -27.54 -16.05
CA VAL A 327 -3.37 -27.53 -16.56
C VAL A 327 -2.53 -28.33 -15.56
N ILE A 328 -1.95 -29.42 -16.07
CA ILE A 328 -1.06 -30.29 -15.30
C ILE A 328 0.36 -30.03 -15.78
N ILE A 329 1.22 -29.65 -14.83
CA ILE A 329 2.66 -29.49 -15.04
C ILE A 329 3.30 -30.74 -14.49
N HIS A 330 3.97 -31.49 -15.36
CA HIS A 330 4.70 -32.70 -15.00
C HIS A 330 6.14 -32.37 -14.65
N HIS A 331 6.71 -33.17 -13.74
CA HIS A 331 8.16 -33.21 -13.56
C HIS A 331 8.83 -33.75 -14.83
N CYS A 332 10.00 -33.24 -15.17
CA CYS A 332 10.75 -33.78 -16.32
C CYS A 332 11.59 -35.00 -15.94
N ASP A 333 11.98 -35.14 -14.67
CA ASP A 333 12.62 -36.35 -14.15
C ASP A 333 11.58 -37.35 -13.63
N GLU A 334 11.31 -38.40 -14.40
CA GLU A 334 10.38 -39.48 -14.05
C GLU A 334 10.90 -40.41 -12.93
N ALA A 335 12.21 -40.39 -12.66
CA ALA A 335 12.89 -41.43 -11.90
C ALA A 335 12.56 -41.49 -10.40
N ASP A 336 11.92 -40.46 -9.81
CA ASP A 336 11.89 -40.31 -8.34
C ASP A 336 10.53 -39.90 -7.75
N ARG A 337 9.44 -39.80 -8.52
CA ARG A 337 8.14 -39.31 -8.01
C ARG A 337 6.92 -40.10 -8.53
N PRO A 338 6.16 -40.78 -7.64
CA PRO A 338 5.15 -41.78 -8.03
C PRO A 338 3.91 -41.24 -8.77
N ASP A 339 3.67 -39.92 -8.79
CA ASP A 339 2.59 -39.28 -9.56
C ASP A 339 3.11 -38.45 -10.75
N GLY A 340 4.40 -38.11 -10.80
CA GLY A 340 5.03 -37.31 -11.85
C GLY A 340 4.47 -35.89 -12.00
N ILE A 341 3.64 -35.40 -11.07
CA ILE A 341 2.93 -34.12 -11.16
C ILE A 341 3.65 -33.08 -10.30
N ALA A 342 4.18 -32.04 -10.93
CA ALA A 342 4.78 -30.89 -10.25
C ALA A 342 3.73 -29.90 -9.73
N LEU A 343 2.65 -29.72 -10.48
CA LEU A 343 1.51 -28.88 -10.12
C LEU A 343 0.29 -29.23 -10.97
N SER A 344 -0.90 -29.25 -10.36
CA SER A 344 -2.17 -29.28 -11.07
C SER A 344 -3.02 -28.09 -10.64
N SER A 345 -3.52 -27.31 -11.59
CA SER A 345 -4.34 -26.13 -11.31
C SER A 345 -5.15 -25.70 -12.55
N GLU A 346 -6.04 -24.73 -12.39
CA GLU A 346 -6.82 -24.16 -13.48
C GLU A 346 -5.96 -23.30 -14.42
N ALA A 347 -6.32 -23.22 -15.70
CA ALA A 347 -5.64 -22.41 -16.72
C ALA A 347 -5.65 -20.91 -16.39
N LEU A 348 -6.71 -20.43 -15.74
CA LEU A 348 -6.82 -19.12 -15.14
C LEU A 348 -7.68 -19.23 -13.88
N PRO A 349 -7.08 -19.37 -12.69
CA PRO A 349 -7.84 -19.60 -11.47
C PRO A 349 -8.74 -18.41 -11.09
N LEU A 350 -8.20 -17.37 -10.46
CA LEU A 350 -8.96 -16.17 -10.08
C LEU A 350 -8.54 -14.92 -10.85
N HIS A 351 -7.28 -14.86 -11.25
CA HIS A 351 -6.65 -13.69 -11.88
C HIS A 351 -5.27 -14.08 -12.43
N PRO A 352 -4.69 -13.29 -13.36
CA PRO A 352 -3.43 -13.63 -14.00
C PRO A 352 -2.18 -13.51 -13.11
N HIS A 353 -2.32 -13.10 -11.84
CA HIS A 353 -1.18 -12.73 -10.97
C HIS A 353 -0.29 -11.62 -11.58
N ASN A 354 -0.83 -10.84 -12.52
CA ASN A 354 -0.15 -9.75 -13.19
C ASN A 354 -1.15 -8.63 -13.48
N ALA A 355 -0.99 -7.50 -12.80
CA ALA A 355 -1.89 -6.36 -12.85
C ALA A 355 -2.03 -5.79 -14.27
N VAL A 356 -0.93 -5.72 -15.04
CA VAL A 356 -0.97 -5.21 -16.41
C VAL A 356 -1.82 -6.13 -17.28
N LEU A 357 -1.55 -7.44 -17.26
CA LEU A 357 -2.31 -8.41 -18.04
C LEU A 357 -3.78 -8.46 -17.60
N GLN A 358 -4.07 -8.28 -16.31
CA GLN A 358 -5.45 -8.23 -15.82
C GLN A 358 -6.21 -7.02 -16.35
N VAL A 359 -5.61 -5.82 -16.31
CA VAL A 359 -6.26 -4.61 -16.82
C VAL A 359 -6.48 -4.70 -18.34
N TRP A 360 -5.49 -5.21 -19.08
CA TRP A 360 -5.67 -5.49 -20.51
C TRP A 360 -6.80 -6.47 -20.80
N LEU A 361 -6.83 -7.60 -20.08
CA LEU A 361 -7.83 -8.64 -20.28
C LEU A 361 -9.25 -8.12 -20.02
N GLU A 362 -9.44 -7.43 -18.91
CA GLU A 362 -10.77 -7.05 -18.43
C GLU A 362 -11.26 -5.73 -19.05
N LEU A 363 -10.39 -4.74 -19.21
CA LEU A 363 -10.80 -3.38 -19.62
C LEU A 363 -10.16 -2.91 -20.94
N GLY A 364 -9.30 -3.72 -21.55
CA GLY A 364 -8.62 -3.42 -22.81
C GLY A 364 -7.63 -2.25 -22.73
N GLY A 365 -7.12 -1.85 -23.89
CA GLY A 365 -6.20 -0.72 -24.03
C GLY A 365 -6.78 0.60 -23.51
N VAL A 366 -8.10 0.78 -23.59
CA VAL A 366 -8.79 1.93 -22.98
C VAL A 366 -8.63 1.90 -21.45
N GLY A 367 -8.91 0.77 -20.82
CA GLY A 367 -8.73 0.60 -19.37
C GLY A 367 -7.28 0.78 -18.92
N VAL A 368 -6.32 0.32 -19.72
CA VAL A 368 -4.88 0.50 -19.46
C VAL A 368 -4.50 1.97 -19.45
N ALA A 369 -4.94 2.75 -20.44
CA ALA A 369 -4.69 4.18 -20.51
C ALA A 369 -5.36 4.93 -19.35
N LEU A 370 -6.62 4.62 -19.04
CA LEU A 370 -7.39 5.27 -17.97
C LEU A 370 -6.93 4.86 -16.57
N GLY A 371 -6.38 3.65 -16.41
CA GLY A 371 -5.89 3.13 -15.14
C GLY A 371 -4.47 3.60 -14.81
N PHE A 372 -3.52 3.33 -15.71
CA PHE A 372 -2.11 3.63 -15.44
C PHE A 372 -1.73 5.06 -15.81
N GLY A 373 -2.42 5.71 -16.76
CA GLY A 373 -2.11 7.08 -17.19
C GLY A 373 -2.18 8.10 -16.05
N PRO A 374 -3.31 8.25 -15.34
CA PRO A 374 -3.43 9.16 -14.20
C PRO A 374 -2.44 8.84 -13.07
N LEU A 375 -2.15 7.56 -12.82
CA LEU A 375 -1.16 7.13 -11.83
C LEU A 375 0.26 7.57 -12.22
N ILE A 376 0.67 7.34 -13.47
CA ILE A 376 1.95 7.77 -14.01
C ILE A 376 2.09 9.29 -13.92
N LEU A 377 1.05 10.03 -14.32
CA LEU A 377 1.04 11.50 -14.23
C LEU A 377 1.16 11.98 -12.77
N ALA A 378 0.46 11.35 -11.82
CA ALA A 378 0.55 11.70 -10.41
C ALA A 378 1.98 11.50 -9.86
N ILE A 379 2.63 10.38 -10.18
CA ILE A 379 4.02 10.11 -9.77
C ILE A 379 4.98 11.08 -10.47
N TRP A 380 4.77 11.36 -11.75
CA TRP A 380 5.57 12.32 -12.50
C TRP A 380 5.49 13.73 -11.89
N HIS A 381 4.28 14.19 -11.53
CA HIS A 381 4.08 15.45 -10.83
C HIS A 381 4.74 15.45 -9.44
N ALA A 382 4.65 14.34 -8.69
CA ALA A 382 5.31 14.18 -7.40
C ALA A 382 6.83 14.37 -7.51
N PHE A 383 7.47 13.79 -8.53
CA PHE A 383 8.90 13.98 -8.76
C PHE A 383 9.31 15.40 -9.15
N ARG A 384 8.42 16.15 -9.79
CA ARG A 384 8.69 17.53 -10.24
C ARG A 384 8.35 18.59 -9.19
N SER A 385 7.49 18.26 -8.24
CA SER A 385 7.03 19.15 -7.16
C SER A 385 8.22 19.74 -6.38
N PRO A 386 8.36 21.08 -6.31
CA PRO A 386 9.45 21.75 -5.58
C PRO A 386 9.55 21.30 -4.12
N ALA A 387 8.40 21.06 -3.47
CA ALA A 387 8.33 20.63 -2.08
C ALA A 387 9.00 19.27 -1.85
N TRP A 388 9.10 18.42 -2.87
CA TRP A 388 9.52 17.01 -2.74
C TRP A 388 10.88 16.74 -3.41
N ARG A 389 11.62 17.77 -3.82
CA ARG A 389 12.88 17.63 -4.58
C ARG A 389 14.06 17.04 -3.82
N THR A 390 13.98 16.89 -2.50
CA THR A 390 15.09 16.32 -1.72
C THR A 390 15.41 14.89 -2.15
N ARG A 391 16.70 14.51 -2.19
CA ARG A 391 17.14 13.19 -2.65
C ARG A 391 16.43 12.03 -1.94
N SER A 392 16.27 12.13 -0.62
CA SER A 392 15.60 11.09 0.16
C SER A 392 14.13 10.90 -0.20
N VAL A 393 13.40 11.98 -0.51
CA VAL A 393 11.98 11.87 -0.92
C VAL A 393 11.86 11.28 -2.32
N GLN A 394 12.71 11.70 -3.26
CA GLN A 394 12.72 11.14 -4.61
C GLN A 394 13.03 9.63 -4.58
N ALA A 395 14.03 9.23 -3.80
CA ALA A 395 14.39 7.82 -3.63
C ALA A 395 13.28 7.01 -2.96
N MET A 396 12.62 7.58 -1.94
CA MET A 396 11.48 6.95 -1.26
C MET A 396 10.30 6.71 -2.19
N ILE A 397 9.92 7.69 -3.01
CA ILE A 397 8.83 7.55 -3.99
C ILE A 397 9.15 6.44 -4.97
N ALA A 398 10.34 6.49 -5.62
CA ALA A 398 10.76 5.49 -6.59
C ALA A 398 10.81 4.07 -5.99
N ALA A 399 11.37 3.93 -4.79
CA ALA A 399 11.43 2.65 -4.08
C ALA A 399 10.05 2.06 -3.77
N THR A 400 9.09 2.92 -3.38
CA THR A 400 7.71 2.50 -3.10
C THR A 400 7.00 2.06 -4.38
N VAL A 401 7.20 2.79 -5.48
CA VAL A 401 6.68 2.43 -6.81
C VAL A 401 7.27 1.11 -7.28
N ALA A 402 8.59 0.92 -7.15
CA ALA A 402 9.26 -0.32 -7.51
C ALA A 402 8.73 -1.54 -6.72
N ALA A 403 8.49 -1.39 -5.42
CA ALA A 403 7.89 -2.43 -4.60
C ALA A 403 6.46 -2.77 -5.07
N ALA A 404 5.62 -1.74 -5.25
CA ALA A 404 4.23 -1.90 -5.69
C ALA A 404 4.12 -2.56 -7.07
N VAL A 405 4.91 -2.08 -8.04
CA VAL A 405 4.95 -2.63 -9.41
C VAL A 405 5.48 -4.06 -9.39
N SER A 406 6.53 -4.35 -8.62
CA SER A 406 7.07 -5.71 -8.49
C SER A 406 6.01 -6.69 -8.00
N VAL A 407 5.29 -6.37 -6.91
CA VAL A 407 4.18 -7.21 -6.40
C VAL A 407 3.06 -7.33 -7.44
N GLY A 408 2.68 -6.21 -8.05
CA GLY A 408 1.58 -6.16 -9.02
C GLY A 408 1.85 -6.99 -10.27
N LEU A 409 3.10 -7.12 -10.72
CA LEU A 409 3.43 -7.85 -11.95
C LEU A 409 3.52 -9.38 -11.78
N ILE A 410 3.67 -9.90 -10.56
CA ILE A 410 3.97 -11.33 -10.36
C ILE A 410 3.14 -12.07 -9.29
N SER A 411 2.21 -11.40 -8.58
CA SER A 411 1.61 -12.01 -7.39
C SER A 411 0.09 -11.95 -7.29
N PHE A 412 -0.53 -10.78 -7.38
CA PHE A 412 -1.94 -10.63 -7.01
C PHE A 412 -2.74 -9.93 -8.10
N GLY A 413 -4.05 -10.21 -8.14
CA GLY A 413 -4.97 -9.46 -8.97
C GLY A 413 -5.11 -8.03 -8.49
N ILE A 414 -5.11 -7.08 -9.42
CA ILE A 414 -5.08 -5.65 -9.11
C ILE A 414 -6.37 -5.16 -8.44
N TRP A 415 -7.49 -5.83 -8.65
CA TRP A 415 -8.79 -5.50 -8.04
C TRP A 415 -8.99 -6.07 -6.63
N GLN A 416 -7.98 -6.74 -6.08
CA GLN A 416 -8.04 -7.25 -4.71
C GLN A 416 -8.07 -6.08 -3.71
N GLU A 417 -9.16 -5.98 -2.95
CA GLU A 417 -9.44 -4.84 -2.08
C GLU A 417 -8.35 -4.58 -1.05
N TRP A 418 -7.82 -5.64 -0.44
CA TRP A 418 -6.74 -5.56 0.54
C TRP A 418 -5.43 -5.05 -0.08
N PHE A 419 -5.16 -5.38 -1.34
CA PHE A 419 -3.97 -4.96 -2.05
C PHE A 419 -4.08 -3.48 -2.44
N LEU A 420 -5.20 -3.07 -3.05
CA LEU A 420 -5.48 -1.66 -3.34
C LEU A 420 -5.43 -0.79 -2.08
N SER A 421 -6.04 -1.26 -0.98
CA SER A 421 -5.98 -0.56 0.31
C SER A 421 -4.54 -0.41 0.80
N GLY A 422 -3.73 -1.46 0.69
CA GLY A 422 -2.31 -1.44 0.99
C GLY A 422 -1.52 -0.41 0.16
N LEU A 423 -1.80 -0.32 -1.14
CA LEU A 423 -1.17 0.67 -2.03
C LEU A 423 -1.54 2.11 -1.64
N PHE A 424 -2.81 2.37 -1.30
CA PHE A 424 -3.25 3.68 -0.82
C PHE A 424 -2.63 4.04 0.54
N ILE A 425 -2.54 3.09 1.46
CA ILE A 425 -1.85 3.28 2.74
C ILE A 425 -0.38 3.61 2.48
N ALA A 426 0.31 2.88 1.61
CA ALA A 426 1.70 3.16 1.26
C ALA A 426 1.88 4.56 0.65
N ALA A 427 1.01 4.96 -0.28
CA ALA A 427 1.00 6.30 -0.86
C ALA A 427 0.74 7.40 0.19
N ALA A 428 -0.15 7.15 1.15
CA ALA A 428 -0.38 8.07 2.26
C ALA A 428 0.89 8.22 3.12
N PHE A 429 1.57 7.13 3.46
CA PHE A 429 2.83 7.18 4.20
C PHE A 429 3.98 7.83 3.43
N VAL A 430 4.01 7.71 2.10
CA VAL A 430 4.92 8.49 1.24
C VAL A 430 4.69 9.99 1.45
N VAL A 431 3.44 10.45 1.41
CA VAL A 431 3.10 11.85 1.65
C VAL A 431 3.46 12.28 3.06
N LEU A 432 3.11 11.47 4.07
CA LEU A 432 3.43 11.73 5.47
C LEU A 432 4.94 11.93 5.66
N SER A 433 5.74 11.00 5.17
CA SER A 433 7.20 11.00 5.31
C SER A 433 7.87 12.10 4.49
N ALA A 434 7.32 12.45 3.32
CA ALA A 434 7.84 13.54 2.49
C ALA A 434 7.73 14.91 3.18
N ARG A 435 6.70 15.09 4.02
CA ARG A 435 6.46 16.31 4.78
C ARG A 435 7.37 16.45 6.01
N GLN A 436 7.95 15.35 6.49
CA GLN A 436 8.91 15.40 7.61
C GLN A 436 10.18 16.11 7.19
N SER A 437 10.76 16.94 8.06
CA SER A 437 12.00 17.68 7.81
C SER A 437 12.97 17.54 8.97
N THR A 438 14.26 17.36 8.69
CA THR A 438 15.34 17.27 9.70
C THR A 438 15.40 18.53 10.58
N ALA A 439 15.01 19.70 10.05
CA ALA A 439 15.02 20.98 10.76
C ALA A 439 14.06 21.08 11.96
N ALA A 440 12.98 20.28 11.99
CA ALA A 440 12.02 20.28 13.10
C ALA A 440 12.61 19.74 14.42
N VAL A 441 13.63 18.88 14.32
CA VAL A 441 14.32 18.29 15.49
C VAL A 441 15.15 19.35 16.22
N HIS A 442 15.80 20.26 15.49
CA HIS A 442 16.62 21.32 16.09
C HIS A 442 15.79 22.39 16.82
N ARG A 443 14.61 22.77 16.30
CA ARG A 443 13.74 23.76 16.98
C ARG A 443 13.14 23.23 18.29
N THR A 444 12.81 21.94 18.35
CA THR A 444 12.23 21.33 19.57
C THR A 444 13.28 21.15 20.67
N ILE A 445 14.54 20.91 20.31
CA ILE A 445 15.66 20.83 21.26
C ILE A 445 16.03 22.23 21.74
N SER A 446 16.12 23.21 20.85
CA SER A 446 16.35 24.63 21.19
C SER A 446 15.26 25.19 22.12
N SER A 447 13.99 24.90 21.86
CA SER A 447 12.88 25.40 22.70
C SER A 447 12.80 24.70 24.06
N ARG A 448 13.28 23.46 24.19
CA ARG A 448 13.37 22.75 25.49
C ARG A 448 14.62 23.07 26.28
N MET A 449 15.71 23.48 25.63
CA MET A 449 16.98 23.80 26.29
C MET A 449 17.14 25.29 26.64
N GLY A 450 16.16 26.15 26.33
CA GLY A 450 16.20 27.56 26.75
C GLY A 450 17.42 28.34 26.24
N VAL A 451 18.09 27.86 25.18
CA VAL A 451 19.23 28.58 24.60
C VAL A 451 18.68 29.64 23.67
N ARG A 452 18.39 30.82 24.23
CA ARG A 452 18.40 32.07 23.46
C ARG A 452 19.85 32.33 23.08
N GLN A 453 20.20 32.18 21.81
CA GLN A 453 21.41 32.80 21.31
C GLN A 453 21.17 34.32 21.31
N VAL A 454 22.01 35.01 22.08
CA VAL A 454 22.18 36.47 22.10
C VAL A 454 22.75 36.93 20.77
#